data_AF-A0A2W4NG91-F1
#
_entry.id   AF-A0A2W4NG91-F1
#
_cell.length_a   1.000
_cell.length_b   1.000
_cell.length_c   1.000
_cell.angle_alpha   90.00
_cell.angle_beta   90.00
_cell.angle_gamma   90.00
#
_symmetry.space_group_name_H-M   'P 1'
#
loop_
_entity.id
_entity.type
_entity.pdbx_description
1 polymer ?
#
loop_
_entity_poly.entity_id
_entity_poly.type
_entity_poly.pdbx_seq_one_letter_code
_entity_poly.pdbx_strand_id
1 'polypeptide(L)'
;MDQARSARLIVAIAPHAYVPRELTGCLHVYFSSDSSPQTLRARGGSKQRWMQFHLAEAADSIRASADPSALFELVLDRLDGYESPVEVPVLRISKALCVEQVTCQGMYRDEQCYLLLRWRGGQQLRHRRLLLWSLWRPWAPPVELPIPDAAMGEQRWIVAAETLPPGAYRAEMTVIDPWSSREPPRPFDRSPGTVDIVLGRRAEQLLYLRRLPETLQGALERLLAVEYEAELSEHLSRLPVA
;
A
#
# COMPACT_ATOMS: atom_id res chain seq x y z
N MET A 1 8.82 21.81 -8.76
CA MET A 1 8.58 21.56 -7.32
C MET A 1 9.81 21.99 -6.54
N ASP A 2 9.85 23.24 -6.09
CA ASP A 2 10.95 23.80 -5.29
C ASP A 2 10.47 23.97 -3.83
N GLN A 3 9.93 22.90 -3.24
CA GLN A 3 9.47 22.92 -1.84
C GLN A 3 10.58 22.42 -0.93
N ALA A 4 11.16 23.41 -0.21
CA ALA A 4 12.10 23.34 0.89
C ALA A 4 13.48 22.73 0.57
N ARG A 5 14.40 23.59 0.07
CA ARG A 5 15.85 23.33 0.07
C ARG A 5 16.44 23.01 1.47
N SER A 6 15.65 23.07 2.54
CA SER A 6 16.06 22.67 3.89
C SER A 6 14.87 22.18 4.75
N ALA A 7 14.31 21.02 4.42
CA ALA A 7 13.33 20.37 5.30
C ALA A 7 13.93 20.13 6.70
N ARG A 8 13.19 20.54 7.73
CA ARG A 8 13.60 20.46 9.15
C ARG A 8 12.46 19.89 9.98
N LEU A 9 12.81 19.06 10.95
CA LEU A 9 11.91 18.69 12.05
C LEU A 9 12.28 19.52 13.27
N ILE A 10 11.30 20.20 13.86
CA ILE A 10 11.46 20.92 15.12
C ILE A 10 10.65 20.18 16.17
N VAL A 11 11.33 19.79 17.25
CA VAL A 11 10.71 19.14 18.40
C VAL A 11 10.79 20.10 19.56
N ALA A 12 9.64 20.41 20.15
CA ALA A 12 9.55 21.18 21.38
C ALA A 12 9.06 20.26 22.51
N ILE A 13 9.85 20.12 23.56
CA ILE A 13 9.51 19.24 24.68
C ILE A 13 8.84 20.08 25.75
N ALA A 14 7.58 19.78 26.05
CA ALA A 14 6.76 20.57 26.94
C ALA A 14 6.57 19.91 28.31
N PRO A 15 7.48 20.12 29.27
CA PRO A 15 7.30 19.59 30.60
C PRO A 15 6.14 20.32 31.30
N HIS A 16 5.32 19.57 32.01
CA HIS A 16 4.16 20.11 32.73
C HIS A 16 4.58 20.88 34.00
N ALA A 17 5.73 20.55 34.62
CA ALA A 17 6.06 21.05 35.96
C ALA A 17 7.55 21.34 36.24
N TYR A 18 8.46 21.11 35.28
CA TYR A 18 9.90 21.23 35.53
C TYR A 18 10.67 21.69 34.29
N VAL A 19 11.93 22.09 34.44
CA VAL A 19 12.85 22.33 33.33
C VAL A 19 13.78 21.11 33.23
N PRO A 20 13.87 20.43 32.07
CA PRO A 20 14.73 19.25 31.92
C PRO A 20 16.18 19.66 32.16
N ARG A 21 16.89 18.94 33.04
CA ARG A 21 18.25 19.34 33.45
C ARG A 21 19.30 19.01 32.39
N GLU A 22 19.19 17.85 31.72
CA GLU A 22 20.11 17.42 30.65
C GLU A 22 19.40 16.48 29.67
N LEU A 23 18.61 17.05 28.76
CA LEU A 23 17.88 16.28 27.77
C LEU A 23 18.70 16.19 26.47
N THR A 24 18.93 14.97 26.01
CA THR A 24 19.60 14.72 24.72
C THR A 24 18.67 13.93 23.82
N GLY A 25 18.69 14.24 22.53
CA GLY A 25 17.89 13.53 21.57
C GLY A 25 18.57 13.40 20.21
N CYS A 26 18.27 12.30 19.54
CA CYS A 26 18.60 12.06 18.14
C CYS A 26 17.35 11.60 17.38
N LEU A 27 17.40 11.68 16.05
CA LEU A 27 16.47 10.92 15.22
C LEU A 27 17.18 9.68 14.72
N HIS A 28 16.57 8.53 14.92
CA HIS A 28 16.89 7.31 14.20
C HIS A 28 16.06 7.26 12.92
N VAL A 29 16.73 7.04 11.79
CA VAL A 29 16.10 6.91 10.49
C VAL A 29 16.28 5.49 9.99
N TYR A 30 15.18 4.75 9.94
CA TYR A 30 15.13 3.38 9.47
C TYR A 30 14.74 3.39 7.99
N PHE A 31 15.64 2.94 7.13
CA PHE A 31 15.36 2.79 5.70
C PHE A 31 14.81 1.42 5.35
N SER A 32 14.94 0.44 6.24
CA SER A 32 14.44 -0.92 6.14
C SER A 32 14.26 -1.48 7.55
N SER A 33 13.35 -2.45 7.74
CA SER A 33 13.13 -3.09 9.04
C SER A 33 14.36 -3.81 9.59
N ASP A 34 15.21 -4.28 8.69
CA ASP A 34 16.33 -5.18 9.03
C ASP A 34 17.68 -4.44 9.07
N SER A 35 17.67 -3.12 8.84
CA SER A 35 18.88 -2.31 8.77
C SER A 35 19.09 -1.47 10.02
N SER A 36 20.36 -1.28 10.41
CA SER A 36 20.70 -0.32 11.46
C SER A 36 20.28 1.10 11.06
N PRO A 37 19.70 1.89 11.97
CA PRO A 37 19.25 3.23 11.64
C PRO A 37 20.42 4.18 11.37
N GLN A 38 20.19 5.16 10.49
CA GLN A 38 21.04 6.35 10.42
C GLN A 38 20.67 7.30 11.56
N THR A 39 21.65 7.74 12.35
CA THR A 39 21.42 8.68 13.45
C THR A 39 21.61 10.13 12.99
N LEU A 40 20.57 10.95 13.08
CA LEU A 40 20.65 12.41 12.92
C LEU A 40 20.72 13.08 14.28
N ARG A 41 21.77 13.87 14.50
CA ARG A 41 21.98 14.59 15.77
C ARG A 41 21.17 15.89 15.82
N ALA A 42 20.56 16.17 16.97
CA ALA A 42 19.89 17.44 17.20
C ALA A 42 20.89 18.61 17.05
N ARG A 43 20.41 19.71 16.46
CA ARG A 43 21.01 21.03 16.57
C ARG A 43 20.29 21.76 17.70
N GLY A 44 21.03 22.13 18.74
CA GLY A 44 20.46 22.65 20.00
C GLY A 44 20.03 21.53 20.97
N GLY A 45 19.26 21.87 22.01
CA GLY A 45 18.59 20.89 22.88
C GLY A 45 19.22 20.57 24.23
N SER A 46 20.55 20.63 24.40
CA SER A 46 21.16 20.21 25.69
C SER A 46 20.82 21.12 26.88
N LYS A 47 20.46 22.38 26.61
CA LYS A 47 20.02 23.39 27.59
C LYS A 47 18.78 24.17 27.15
N GLN A 48 18.19 23.80 26.02
CA GLN A 48 17.06 24.50 25.39
C GLN A 48 15.91 23.54 25.17
N ARG A 49 14.67 24.03 25.31
CA ARG A 49 13.43 23.25 25.15
C ARG A 49 13.20 22.72 23.71
N TRP A 50 14.05 23.13 22.76
CA TRP A 50 13.86 22.94 21.33
C TRP A 50 15.03 22.15 20.75
N MET A 51 14.71 21.14 19.96
CA MET A 51 15.66 20.38 19.16
C MET A 51 15.30 20.54 17.68
N GLN A 52 16.30 20.82 16.86
CA GLN A 52 16.12 20.89 15.42
C GLN A 52 16.91 19.79 14.72
N PHE A 53 16.29 19.10 13.77
CA PHE A 53 16.93 18.07 12.96
C PHE A 53 16.88 18.43 11.47
N HIS A 54 17.99 18.30 10.77
CA HIS A 54 18.08 18.56 9.33
C HIS A 54 17.76 17.28 8.56
N LEU A 55 16.55 17.18 8.01
CA LEU A 55 16.09 15.98 7.31
C LEU A 55 16.81 15.74 5.99
N ALA A 56 17.43 16.79 5.43
CA ALA A 56 18.25 16.69 4.23
C ALA A 56 19.44 15.70 4.40
N GLU A 57 19.93 15.49 5.62
CA GLU A 57 21.02 14.54 5.91
C GLU A 57 20.64 13.08 5.61
N ALA A 58 19.35 12.75 5.60
CA ALA A 58 18.84 11.42 5.25
C ALA A 58 18.30 11.34 3.81
N ALA A 59 18.24 12.45 3.07
CA ALA A 59 17.53 12.50 1.79
C ALA A 59 18.12 11.57 0.73
N ASP A 60 19.45 11.50 0.62
CA ASP A 60 20.12 10.64 -0.36
C ASP A 60 19.99 9.16 0.03
N SER A 61 20.10 8.84 1.32
CA SER A 61 19.84 7.49 1.84
C SER A 61 18.41 7.03 1.55
N ILE A 62 17.41 7.91 1.75
CA ILE A 62 16.02 7.63 1.40
C ILE A 62 15.93 7.36 -0.10
N ARG A 63 16.46 8.23 -0.97
CA ARG A 63 16.40 8.03 -2.43
C ARG A 63 17.05 6.72 -2.87
N ALA A 64 18.20 6.38 -2.29
CA ALA A 64 18.97 5.18 -2.62
C ALA A 64 18.32 3.88 -2.10
N SER A 65 17.55 3.94 -1.01
CA SER A 65 16.89 2.75 -0.45
C SER A 65 15.95 2.10 -1.49
N ALA A 66 15.83 0.78 -1.45
CA ALA A 66 14.83 0.05 -2.23
C ALA A 66 13.50 -0.08 -1.48
N ASP A 67 13.46 0.16 -0.18
CA ASP A 67 12.22 0.10 0.58
C ASP A 67 11.27 1.26 0.22
N PRO A 68 9.94 1.01 0.30
CA PRO A 68 8.93 1.98 -0.09
C PRO A 68 8.76 3.12 0.92
N SER A 69 9.39 3.05 2.09
CA SER A 69 9.18 4.02 3.16
C SER A 69 10.33 4.04 4.17
N ALA A 70 10.61 5.23 4.69
CA ALA A 70 11.54 5.45 5.78
C ALA A 70 10.78 5.93 7.04
N LEU A 71 11.11 5.33 8.18
CA LEU A 71 10.57 5.68 9.50
C LEU A 71 11.58 6.52 10.27
N PHE A 72 11.10 7.60 10.89
CA PHE A 72 11.88 8.46 11.76
C PHE A 72 11.36 8.32 13.18
N GLU A 73 12.23 7.89 14.07
CA GLU A 73 11.96 7.78 15.49
C GLU A 73 12.79 8.80 16.25
N LEU A 74 12.12 9.59 17.09
CA LEU A 74 12.76 10.45 18.06
C LEU A 74 13.18 9.61 19.26
N VAL A 75 14.47 9.56 19.50
CA VAL A 75 15.07 8.93 20.67
C VAL A 75 15.42 10.02 21.66
N LEU A 76 14.85 9.94 22.86
CA LEU A 76 15.10 10.86 23.96
C LEU A 76 15.83 10.12 25.08
N ASP A 77 17.06 10.55 25.34
CA ASP A 77 17.88 10.06 26.43
C ASP A 77 17.73 10.97 27.65
N ARG A 78 17.80 10.36 28.83
CA ARG A 78 17.78 11.07 30.13
C ARG A 78 16.51 11.92 30.32
N LEU A 79 15.39 11.37 29.87
CA LEU A 79 14.09 11.93 30.16
C LEU A 79 13.72 11.60 31.61
N ASP A 80 13.46 12.64 32.42
CA ASP A 80 13.12 12.46 33.84
C ASP A 80 11.93 11.48 34.01
N GLY A 81 12.09 10.50 34.91
CA GLY A 81 11.10 9.45 35.15
C GLY A 81 11.25 8.19 34.27
N TYR A 82 12.23 8.17 33.36
CA TYR A 82 12.53 7.02 32.51
C TYR A 82 13.96 6.52 32.74
N GLU A 83 14.11 5.22 32.97
CA GLU A 83 15.42 4.58 33.17
C GLU A 83 16.12 4.23 31.84
N SER A 84 15.35 4.14 30.76
CA SER A 84 15.83 3.82 29.41
C SER A 84 15.47 4.93 28.42
N PRO A 85 16.15 5.00 27.26
CA PRO A 85 15.76 5.88 26.17
C PRO A 85 14.29 5.67 25.78
N VAL A 86 13.60 6.77 25.48
CA VAL A 86 12.22 6.74 24.97
C VAL A 86 12.25 6.95 23.46
N GLU A 87 11.66 6.02 22.73
CA GLU A 87 11.61 6.01 21.27
C GLU A 87 10.19 6.29 20.80
N VAL A 88 10.02 7.31 19.96
CA VAL A 88 8.69 7.74 19.48
C VAL A 88 8.72 7.93 17.97
N PRO A 89 7.89 7.22 17.19
CA PRO A 89 7.69 7.49 15.77
C PRO A 89 7.16 8.91 15.56
N VAL A 90 7.92 9.75 14.85
CA VAL A 90 7.58 11.17 14.65
C VAL A 90 7.34 11.55 13.18
N LEU A 91 7.88 10.77 12.24
CA LEU A 91 7.71 11.04 10.81
C LEU A 91 7.85 9.74 10.00
N ARG A 92 7.05 9.64 8.94
CA ARG A 92 7.17 8.61 7.92
C ARG A 92 7.21 9.25 6.55
N ILE A 93 8.17 8.85 5.73
CA ILE A 93 8.31 9.29 4.34
C ILE A 93 8.09 8.09 3.45
N SER A 94 7.05 8.11 2.61
CA SER A 94 6.73 7.04 1.67
C SER A 94 7.09 7.44 0.24
N LYS A 95 7.47 6.46 -0.57
CA LYS A 95 7.76 6.60 -1.99
C LYS A 95 6.57 6.12 -2.80
N ALA A 96 6.18 6.91 -3.79
CA ALA A 96 5.19 6.48 -4.77
C ALA A 96 5.84 5.53 -5.80
N LEU A 97 5.15 4.46 -6.13
CA LEU A 97 5.51 3.59 -7.23
C LEU A 97 5.05 4.24 -8.55
N CYS A 98 5.95 4.95 -9.23
CA CYS A 98 5.64 5.60 -10.51
C CYS A 98 5.86 4.63 -11.68
N VAL A 99 4.92 3.71 -11.91
CA VAL A 99 4.92 2.80 -13.06
C VAL A 99 4.01 3.29 -14.18
N GLU A 100 4.41 3.03 -15.41
CA GLU A 100 3.67 3.37 -16.62
C GLU A 100 3.29 2.09 -17.39
N GLN A 101 2.26 2.21 -18.25
CA GLN A 101 1.85 1.13 -19.16
C GLN A 101 1.61 -0.20 -18.45
N VAL A 102 0.96 -0.16 -17.28
CA VAL A 102 0.56 -1.36 -16.55
C VAL A 102 -0.50 -2.08 -17.37
N THR A 103 -0.23 -3.34 -17.69
CA THR A 103 -1.17 -4.22 -18.37
C THR A 103 -1.25 -5.53 -17.62
N CYS A 104 -2.46 -6.06 -17.49
CA CYS A 104 -2.71 -7.33 -16.83
C CYS A 104 -3.66 -8.15 -17.70
N GLN A 105 -3.31 -9.41 -17.92
CA GLN A 105 -4.06 -10.33 -18.76
C GLN A 105 -4.15 -11.68 -18.05
N GLY A 106 -5.30 -12.34 -18.14
CA GLY A 106 -5.49 -13.65 -17.57
C GLY A 106 -6.20 -14.60 -18.51
N MET A 107 -5.93 -15.89 -18.35
CA MET A 107 -6.57 -16.97 -19.08
C MET A 107 -6.91 -18.09 -18.11
N TYR A 108 -8.14 -18.62 -18.19
CA TYR A 108 -8.54 -19.79 -17.41
C TYR A 108 -8.27 -21.08 -18.17
N ARG A 109 -7.77 -22.08 -17.44
CA ARG A 109 -7.59 -23.45 -17.91
C ARG A 109 -7.53 -24.38 -16.70
N ASP A 110 -8.24 -25.51 -16.75
CA ASP A 110 -8.17 -26.57 -15.75
C ASP A 110 -8.35 -26.07 -14.29
N GLU A 111 -9.38 -25.23 -14.05
CA GLU A 111 -9.67 -24.59 -12.74
C GLU A 111 -8.54 -23.67 -12.20
N GLN A 112 -7.64 -23.23 -13.08
CA GLN A 112 -6.57 -22.28 -12.78
C GLN A 112 -6.69 -21.03 -13.65
N CYS A 113 -6.30 -19.88 -13.10
CA CYS A 113 -6.08 -18.63 -13.79
C CYS A 113 -4.57 -18.41 -13.99
N TYR A 114 -4.14 -18.38 -15.24
CA TYR A 114 -2.80 -18.00 -15.64
C TYR A 114 -2.78 -16.49 -15.86
N LEU A 115 -2.07 -15.77 -15.00
CA LEU A 115 -2.05 -14.31 -14.99
C LEU A 115 -0.68 -13.80 -15.45
N LEU A 116 -0.68 -12.78 -16.30
CA LEU A 116 0.51 -12.05 -16.75
C LEU A 116 0.32 -10.56 -16.46
N LEU A 117 1.21 -10.00 -15.65
CA LEU A 117 1.36 -8.57 -15.45
C LEU A 117 2.59 -8.09 -16.22
N ARG A 118 2.46 -6.94 -16.89
CA ARG A 118 3.58 -6.21 -17.49
C ARG A 118 3.50 -4.73 -17.10
N TRP A 119 4.65 -4.11 -16.91
CA TRP A 119 4.78 -2.69 -16.58
C TRP A 119 6.06 -2.12 -17.18
N ARG A 120 6.14 -0.79 -17.28
CA ARG A 120 7.35 -0.07 -17.66
C ARG A 120 7.68 1.01 -16.65
N GLY A 121 8.98 1.28 -16.52
CA GLY A 121 9.48 2.32 -15.63
C GLY A 121 9.28 2.00 -14.15
N GLY A 122 9.40 3.06 -13.33
CA GLY A 122 9.38 2.98 -11.88
C GLY A 122 10.73 2.62 -11.26
N GLN A 123 10.98 3.16 -10.06
CA GLN A 123 12.07 2.70 -9.23
C GLN A 123 11.83 1.24 -8.83
N GLN A 124 12.88 0.42 -8.79
CA GLN A 124 12.81 -0.93 -8.26
C GLN A 124 12.67 -0.88 -6.73
N LEU A 125 11.43 -0.67 -6.29
CA LEU A 125 11.08 -0.75 -4.88
C LEU A 125 10.84 -2.21 -4.47
N ARG A 126 11.09 -2.50 -3.19
CA ARG A 126 10.72 -3.76 -2.53
C ARG A 126 9.25 -3.74 -2.14
N HIS A 127 8.76 -4.90 -1.71
CA HIS A 127 7.38 -5.09 -1.23
C HIS A 127 6.32 -4.72 -2.28
N ARG A 128 6.65 -4.90 -3.55
CA ARG A 128 5.72 -4.72 -4.66
C ARG A 128 4.63 -5.79 -4.61
N ARG A 129 3.40 -5.37 -4.91
CA ARG A 129 2.21 -6.22 -4.99
C ARG A 129 1.40 -5.88 -6.22
N LEU A 130 0.72 -6.89 -6.74
CA LEU A 130 -0.45 -6.72 -7.59
C LEU A 130 -1.68 -6.97 -6.72
N LEU A 131 -2.56 -5.98 -6.61
CA LEU A 131 -3.86 -6.10 -5.96
C LEU A 131 -4.94 -6.18 -7.04
N LEU A 132 -5.81 -7.19 -6.96
CA LEU A 132 -6.92 -7.39 -7.90
C LEU A 132 -8.23 -7.16 -7.16
N TRP A 133 -8.77 -5.96 -7.32
CA TRP A 133 -10.02 -5.53 -6.70
C TRP A 133 -11.21 -5.96 -7.57
N SER A 134 -12.04 -6.88 -7.09
CA SER A 134 -13.23 -7.28 -7.86
C SER A 134 -14.20 -6.10 -7.99
N LEU A 135 -14.62 -5.81 -9.22
CA LEU A 135 -15.66 -4.83 -9.50
C LEU A 135 -17.06 -5.42 -9.26
N TRP A 136 -17.20 -6.74 -9.35
CA TRP A 136 -18.44 -7.45 -9.05
C TRP A 136 -18.64 -7.75 -7.56
N ARG A 137 -17.55 -7.76 -6.78
CA ARG A 137 -17.56 -7.96 -5.32
C ARG A 137 -16.89 -6.79 -4.60
N PRO A 138 -17.53 -5.60 -4.53
CA PRO A 138 -16.96 -4.44 -3.86
C PRO A 138 -16.72 -4.65 -2.36
N TRP A 139 -17.45 -5.56 -1.73
CA TRP A 139 -17.30 -5.96 -0.33
C TRP A 139 -16.16 -6.93 -0.06
N ALA A 140 -15.59 -7.57 -1.10
CA ALA A 140 -14.49 -8.52 -0.93
C ALA A 140 -13.14 -7.80 -0.89
N PRO A 141 -12.17 -8.30 -0.10
CA PRO A 141 -10.79 -7.84 -0.15
C PRO A 141 -10.18 -8.15 -1.53
N PRO A 142 -9.11 -7.44 -1.93
CA PRO A 142 -8.43 -7.73 -3.18
C PRO A 142 -7.74 -9.10 -3.11
N VAL A 143 -7.58 -9.75 -4.26
CA VAL A 143 -6.62 -10.85 -4.36
C VAL A 143 -5.22 -10.22 -4.43
N GLU A 144 -4.37 -10.57 -3.46
CA GLU A 144 -3.02 -10.04 -3.36
C GLU A 144 -1.99 -11.01 -3.93
N LEU A 145 -1.18 -10.52 -4.87
CA LEU A 145 -0.14 -11.32 -5.51
C LEU A 145 1.23 -10.64 -5.33
N PRO A 146 2.20 -11.28 -4.66
CA PRO A 146 3.53 -10.72 -4.49
C PRO A 146 4.29 -10.63 -5.81
N ILE A 147 4.92 -9.49 -6.05
CA ILE A 147 5.87 -9.28 -7.15
C ILE A 147 7.28 -9.39 -6.54
N PRO A 148 8.09 -10.40 -6.93
CA PRO A 148 9.45 -10.56 -6.44
C PRO A 148 10.32 -9.32 -6.72
N ASP A 149 11.25 -8.98 -5.84
CA ASP A 149 12.14 -7.82 -6.02
C ASP A 149 13.00 -7.91 -7.28
N ALA A 150 13.36 -9.14 -7.69
CA ALA A 150 14.10 -9.40 -8.92
C ALA A 150 13.26 -9.25 -10.21
N ALA A 151 11.92 -9.16 -10.12
CA ALA A 151 11.07 -9.07 -11.30
C ALA A 151 11.26 -7.72 -12.02
N MET A 152 11.52 -7.78 -13.33
CA MET A 152 11.81 -6.63 -14.18
C MET A 152 10.80 -6.55 -15.33
N GLY A 153 9.83 -5.64 -15.22
CA GLY A 153 8.87 -5.31 -16.28
C GLY A 153 7.79 -6.36 -16.55
N GLU A 154 7.92 -7.59 -16.04
CA GLU A 154 6.88 -8.61 -16.11
C GLU A 154 6.88 -9.57 -14.92
N GLN A 155 5.71 -10.15 -14.62
CA GLN A 155 5.53 -11.19 -13.63
C GLN A 155 4.36 -12.09 -14.02
N ARG A 156 4.49 -13.40 -13.75
CA ARG A 156 3.47 -14.42 -14.01
C ARG A 156 3.04 -15.10 -12.73
N TRP A 157 1.77 -15.49 -12.67
CA TRP A 157 1.21 -16.32 -11.59
C TRP A 157 0.30 -17.40 -12.18
N ILE A 158 0.17 -18.48 -11.41
CA ILE A 158 -0.89 -19.48 -11.58
C ILE A 158 -1.69 -19.43 -10.28
N VAL A 159 -2.97 -19.06 -10.38
CA VAL A 159 -3.85 -18.84 -9.23
C VAL A 159 -5.05 -19.76 -9.36
N ALA A 160 -5.52 -20.36 -8.27
CA ALA A 160 -6.74 -21.17 -8.31
C ALA A 160 -7.94 -20.32 -8.73
N ALA A 161 -8.83 -20.85 -9.57
CA ALA A 161 -10.02 -20.13 -10.02
C ALA A 161 -10.98 -19.80 -8.87
N GLU A 162 -10.96 -20.57 -7.78
CA GLU A 162 -11.71 -20.26 -6.56
C GLU A 162 -11.20 -18.99 -5.87
N THR A 163 -9.88 -18.75 -5.88
CA THR A 163 -9.25 -17.55 -5.31
C THR A 163 -9.43 -16.35 -6.23
N LEU A 164 -9.26 -16.54 -7.54
CA LEU A 164 -9.40 -15.51 -8.55
C LEU A 164 -10.44 -15.93 -9.60
N PRO A 165 -11.75 -15.83 -9.29
CA PRO A 165 -12.80 -16.26 -10.20
C PRO A 165 -12.97 -15.31 -11.40
N PRO A 166 -13.54 -15.78 -12.51
CA PRO A 166 -13.80 -14.95 -13.68
C PRO A 166 -14.63 -13.71 -13.33
N GLY A 167 -14.30 -12.57 -13.93
CA GLY A 167 -15.07 -11.34 -13.77
C GLY A 167 -14.28 -10.08 -14.05
N ALA A 168 -14.90 -8.93 -13.77
CA ALA A 168 -14.25 -7.64 -13.93
C ALA A 168 -13.47 -7.26 -12.66
N TYR A 169 -12.24 -6.79 -12.85
CA TYR A 169 -11.31 -6.41 -11.77
C TYR A 169 -10.64 -5.09 -12.09
N ARG A 170 -10.32 -4.34 -11.03
CA ARG A 170 -9.32 -3.29 -11.07
C ARG A 170 -8.00 -3.86 -10.58
N ALA A 171 -7.04 -3.99 -11.48
CA ALA A 171 -5.68 -4.37 -11.17
C ALA A 171 -4.89 -3.14 -10.75
N GLU A 172 -4.21 -3.20 -9.61
CA GLU A 172 -3.37 -2.15 -9.07
C GLU A 172 -1.97 -2.71 -8.79
N MET A 173 -0.95 -2.14 -9.42
CA MET A 173 0.43 -2.40 -9.05
C MET A 173 0.87 -1.36 -8.01
N THR A 174 1.21 -1.82 -6.80
CA THR A 174 1.50 -0.95 -5.66
C THR A 174 2.68 -1.48 -4.82
N VAL A 175 3.03 -0.74 -3.78
CA VAL A 175 4.00 -1.13 -2.75
C VAL A 175 3.32 -1.16 -1.39
N ILE A 176 3.58 -2.20 -0.60
CA ILE A 176 3.09 -2.28 0.77
C ILE A 176 4.15 -1.69 1.70
N ASP A 177 3.73 -0.72 2.49
CA ASP A 177 4.56 -0.11 3.53
C ASP A 177 4.71 -1.07 4.72
N PRO A 178 5.92 -1.58 5.01
CA PRO A 178 6.14 -2.53 6.10
C PRO A 178 5.94 -1.93 7.50
N TRP A 179 5.95 -0.60 7.62
CA TRP A 179 5.72 0.12 8.87
C TRP A 179 4.24 0.46 9.10
N SER A 180 3.37 0.12 8.14
CA SER A 180 1.93 0.37 8.21
C SER A 180 1.16 -0.91 8.47
N SER A 181 0.30 -0.91 9.48
CA SER A 181 -0.74 -1.95 9.66
C SER A 181 -2.03 -1.63 8.89
N ARG A 182 -2.10 -0.49 8.22
CA ARG A 182 -3.30 -0.05 7.50
C ARG A 182 -3.43 -0.81 6.18
N GLU A 183 -4.58 -1.45 5.98
CA GLU A 183 -4.96 -2.03 4.69
C GLU A 183 -4.98 -0.96 3.59
N PRO A 184 -4.51 -1.28 2.37
CA PRO A 184 -4.56 -0.34 1.26
C PRO A 184 -6.03 0.01 0.95
N PRO A 185 -6.38 1.29 0.81
CA PRO A 185 -7.72 1.65 0.39
C PRO A 185 -7.95 1.22 -1.06
N ARG A 186 -9.18 0.82 -1.39
CA ARG A 186 -9.56 0.54 -2.78
C ARG A 186 -9.27 1.77 -3.65
N PRO A 187 -8.57 1.62 -4.80
CA PRO A 187 -8.23 2.73 -5.65
C PRO A 187 -9.46 3.31 -6.38
N PHE A 188 -9.46 4.63 -6.53
CA PHE A 188 -10.41 5.33 -7.40
C PHE A 188 -10.20 4.96 -8.87
N ASP A 189 -11.22 5.21 -9.69
CA ASP A 189 -11.13 4.98 -11.13
C ASP A 189 -9.98 5.77 -11.76
N ARG A 190 -9.21 5.10 -12.61
CA ARG A 190 -8.04 5.64 -13.33
C ARG A 190 -6.97 6.26 -12.44
N SER A 191 -6.81 5.78 -11.22
CA SER A 191 -5.66 6.17 -10.38
C SER A 191 -4.34 5.66 -10.98
N PRO A 192 -3.21 6.36 -10.77
CA PRO A 192 -1.91 5.92 -11.27
C PRO A 192 -1.57 4.48 -10.85
N GLY A 193 -1.02 3.70 -11.78
CA GLY A 193 -0.69 2.30 -11.51
C GLY A 193 -1.87 1.32 -11.54
N THR A 194 -3.07 1.79 -11.93
CA THR A 194 -4.26 0.93 -12.08
C THR A 194 -4.67 0.69 -13.53
N VAL A 195 -5.27 -0.47 -13.77
CA VAL A 195 -5.89 -0.85 -15.04
C VAL A 195 -7.11 -1.73 -14.77
N ASP A 196 -8.23 -1.43 -15.40
CA ASP A 196 -9.42 -2.29 -15.34
C ASP A 196 -9.28 -3.41 -16.37
N ILE A 197 -9.53 -4.64 -15.93
CA ILE A 197 -9.36 -5.86 -16.70
C ILE A 197 -10.59 -6.75 -16.57
N VAL A 198 -10.83 -7.54 -17.60
CA VAL A 198 -11.86 -8.59 -17.58
C VAL A 198 -11.14 -9.94 -17.63
N LEU A 199 -11.31 -10.70 -16.55
CA LEU A 199 -10.77 -12.04 -16.42
C LEU A 199 -11.82 -13.06 -16.87
N GLY A 200 -11.39 -13.96 -17.74
CA GLY A 200 -12.21 -15.04 -18.27
C GLY A 200 -13.10 -14.62 -19.44
N ARG A 201 -13.42 -15.61 -20.27
CA ARG A 201 -14.34 -15.47 -21.40
C ARG A 201 -15.77 -15.38 -20.88
N ARG A 202 -16.66 -14.82 -21.70
CA ARG A 202 -18.10 -14.70 -21.35
C ARG A 202 -18.72 -16.03 -20.89
N ALA A 203 -18.36 -17.14 -21.52
CA ALA A 203 -18.85 -18.46 -21.12
C ALA A 203 -18.39 -18.87 -19.71
N GLU A 204 -17.13 -18.60 -19.36
CA GLU A 204 -16.56 -18.89 -18.03
C GLU A 204 -17.22 -18.03 -16.95
N GLN A 205 -17.44 -16.75 -17.25
CA GLN A 205 -18.16 -15.83 -16.37
C GLN A 205 -19.60 -16.28 -16.13
N LEU A 206 -20.33 -16.66 -17.16
CA LEU A 206 -21.70 -17.16 -17.01
C LEU A 206 -21.77 -18.45 -16.19
N LEU A 207 -20.82 -19.37 -16.38
CA LEU A 207 -20.74 -20.59 -15.58
C LEU A 207 -20.45 -20.27 -14.10
N TYR A 208 -19.54 -19.33 -13.84
CA TYR A 208 -19.26 -18.85 -12.48
C TYR A 208 -20.49 -18.25 -11.82
N LEU A 209 -21.15 -17.28 -12.47
CA LEU A 209 -22.31 -16.57 -11.93
C LEU A 209 -23.51 -17.50 -11.65
N ARG A 210 -23.69 -18.55 -12.47
CA ARG A 210 -24.71 -19.58 -12.27
C ARG A 210 -24.44 -20.49 -11.07
N ARG A 211 -23.18 -20.63 -10.66
CA ARG A 211 -22.77 -21.43 -9.50
C ARG A 211 -22.79 -20.64 -8.20
N LEU A 212 -22.95 -19.32 -8.25
CA LEU A 212 -23.05 -18.50 -7.06
C LEU A 212 -24.24 -18.94 -6.19
N PRO A 213 -24.08 -19.01 -4.86
CA PRO A 213 -25.16 -19.36 -3.97
C PRO A 213 -26.27 -18.30 -3.99
N GLU A 214 -27.50 -18.70 -3.71
CA GLU A 214 -28.67 -17.81 -3.60
C GLU A 214 -28.65 -17.01 -2.29
N THR A 215 -27.65 -16.15 -2.13
CA THR A 215 -27.50 -15.20 -1.02
C THR A 215 -27.62 -13.77 -1.51
N LEU A 216 -27.80 -12.80 -0.59
CA LEU A 216 -27.81 -11.38 -0.95
C LEU A 216 -26.53 -10.97 -1.70
N GLN A 217 -25.36 -11.40 -1.21
CA GLN A 217 -24.08 -11.11 -1.87
C GLN A 217 -23.99 -11.76 -3.25
N GLY A 218 -24.43 -13.02 -3.39
CA GLY A 218 -24.48 -13.69 -4.70
C GLY A 218 -25.41 -12.97 -5.69
N ALA A 219 -26.57 -12.52 -5.23
CA ALA A 219 -27.51 -11.76 -6.05
C ALA A 219 -26.97 -10.38 -6.45
N LEU A 220 -26.34 -9.65 -5.52
CA LEU A 220 -25.66 -8.39 -5.81
C LEU A 220 -24.50 -8.55 -6.78
N GLU A 221 -23.73 -9.63 -6.65
CA GLU A 221 -22.61 -9.91 -7.56
C GLU A 221 -23.11 -10.15 -8.99
N ARG A 222 -24.18 -10.94 -9.14
CA ARG A 222 -24.84 -11.11 -10.46
C ARG A 222 -25.35 -9.79 -11.02
N LEU A 223 -25.93 -8.93 -10.19
CA LEU A 223 -26.41 -7.61 -10.59
C LEU A 223 -25.25 -6.72 -11.07
N LEU A 224 -24.13 -6.70 -10.35
CA LEU A 224 -22.93 -5.92 -10.71
C LEU A 224 -22.20 -6.48 -11.93
N ALA A 225 -22.45 -7.73 -12.30
CA ALA A 225 -21.94 -8.36 -13.51
C ALA A 225 -22.75 -8.03 -14.78
N VAL A 226 -23.90 -7.37 -14.63
CA VAL A 226 -24.72 -6.93 -15.76
C VAL A 226 -24.02 -5.78 -16.49
N GLU A 227 -23.70 -6.01 -17.77
CA GLU A 227 -23.04 -5.01 -18.63
C GLU A 227 -24.05 -4.07 -19.31
N TYR A 228 -25.30 -4.51 -19.48
CA TYR A 228 -26.35 -3.78 -20.20
C TYR A 228 -27.50 -3.37 -19.29
N GLU A 229 -27.81 -2.08 -19.27
CA GLU A 229 -28.85 -1.48 -18.41
C GLU A 229 -30.23 -2.14 -18.59
N ALA A 230 -30.53 -2.63 -19.81
CA ALA A 230 -31.80 -3.30 -20.12
C ALA A 230 -32.02 -4.59 -19.30
N GLU A 231 -30.95 -5.27 -18.87
CA GLU A 231 -31.03 -6.51 -18.08
C GLU A 231 -31.21 -6.24 -16.58
N LEU A 232 -30.96 -5.00 -16.11
CA LEU A 232 -31.01 -4.67 -14.67
C LEU A 232 -32.41 -4.85 -14.07
N SER A 233 -33.47 -4.51 -14.81
CA SER A 233 -34.85 -4.59 -14.30
C SER A 233 -35.26 -6.02 -13.97
N GLU A 234 -34.83 -6.99 -14.79
CA GLU A 234 -35.07 -8.42 -14.55
C GLU A 234 -34.30 -8.89 -13.31
N HIS A 235 -33.04 -8.47 -13.16
CA HIS A 235 -32.20 -8.87 -12.04
C HIS A 235 -32.65 -8.26 -10.70
N LEU A 236 -33.08 -7.00 -10.69
CA LEU A 236 -33.61 -6.34 -9.49
C LEU A 236 -34.85 -7.04 -8.93
N SER A 237 -35.71 -7.58 -9.81
CA SER A 237 -36.91 -8.32 -9.40
C SER A 237 -36.62 -9.66 -8.71
N ARG A 238 -35.38 -10.16 -8.81
CA ARG A 238 -34.91 -11.43 -8.24
C ARG A 238 -34.09 -11.25 -6.95
N LEU A 239 -33.91 -10.02 -6.47
CA LEU A 239 -33.23 -9.80 -5.19
C LEU A 239 -34.07 -10.40 -4.06
N PRO A 240 -33.45 -11.15 -3.11
CA PRO A 240 -34.17 -11.64 -1.95
C PRO A 240 -34.72 -10.45 -1.14
N VAL A 241 -36.02 -10.47 -0.86
CA VAL A 241 -36.67 -9.46 -0.01
C VAL A 241 -36.17 -9.66 1.42
N ALA A 242 -35.72 -8.56 2.03
CA ALA A 242 -35.21 -8.54 3.41
C ALA A 242 -36.29 -8.90 4.44
#